data_AF-A0A930HH07-F1
#
_entry.id   AF-A0A930HH07-F1
#
_cell.length_a   1.000
_cell.length_b   1.000
_cell.length_c   1.000
_cell.angle_alpha   90.00
_cell.angle_beta   90.00
_cell.angle_gamma   90.00
#
_symmetry.space_group_name_H-M   'P 1'
#
loop_
_entity.id
_entity.type
_entity.pdbx_description
1 polymer ?
#
loop_
_entity_poly.entity_id
_entity_poly.type
_entity_poly.pdbx_seq_one_letter_code
_entity_poly.pdbx_strand_id
1 'polypeptide(L)'
;EVKLSNKISAKNEGRGHAGAVVSEAEQARLDSLYQRSLSASGLSSDSTFVPIEDYTAGHLALSRYYTALQHRNNLGRPVRIVVLGDSFIEGDIFTAPLRKSLQDKFGGGGVGWMPLSSTTAGYRTSVRHEFSGWTDQSVLGSAKKGQTFSGHYFTGHEGSRVSYSLPRGSHNFDRAVLYYMA
;
A
#
# COMPACT_ATOMS: atom_id res chain seq x y z
N GLU A 1 29.25 2.55 21.02
CA GLU A 1 28.21 1.68 21.61
C GLU A 1 26.94 2.46 21.81
N VAL A 2 25.90 2.17 21.03
CA VAL A 2 24.54 2.69 21.26
C VAL A 2 23.65 1.46 21.47
N LYS A 3 23.26 1.20 22.71
CA LYS A 3 22.28 0.16 23.05
C LYS A 3 20.89 0.66 22.67
N LEU A 4 20.35 0.18 21.55
CA LEU A 4 18.93 0.30 21.24
C LEU A 4 18.22 -0.97 21.71
N SER A 5 17.48 -0.86 22.82
CA SER A 5 16.65 -1.94 23.35
C SER A 5 15.32 -2.00 22.59
N ASN A 6 15.10 -3.07 21.80
CA ASN A 6 13.77 -3.40 21.30
C ASN A 6 12.93 -4.04 22.41
N LYS A 7 12.36 -3.21 23.29
CA LYS A 7 11.19 -3.58 24.11
C LYS A 7 10.00 -2.79 23.59
N ILE A 8 9.24 -3.38 22.69
CA ILE A 8 7.87 -2.92 22.41
C ILE A 8 7.02 -3.42 23.58
N SER A 9 6.87 -2.58 24.60
CA SER A 9 5.81 -2.74 25.59
C SER A 9 4.56 -2.13 24.98
N ALA A 10 3.71 -2.97 24.39
CA ALA A 10 2.35 -2.56 24.07
C ALA A 10 1.60 -2.40 25.40
N LYS A 11 1.61 -1.19 25.95
CA LYS A 11 0.59 -0.79 26.92
C LYS A 11 -0.73 -0.82 26.17
N ASN A 12 -1.57 -1.78 26.50
CA ASN A 12 -2.98 -1.78 26.12
C ASN A 12 -3.67 -0.69 26.97
N GLU A 13 -3.43 0.57 26.64
CA GLU A 13 -4.29 1.65 27.10
C GLU A 13 -5.58 1.54 26.30
N GLY A 14 -6.54 0.82 26.88
CA GLY A 14 -7.92 0.78 26.43
C GLY A 14 -8.54 2.18 26.50
N ARG A 15 -8.17 3.06 25.57
CA ARG A 15 -9.03 4.16 25.14
C ARG A 15 -10.01 3.55 24.17
N GLY A 16 -11.16 3.11 24.69
CA GLY A 16 -12.32 2.87 23.85
C GLY A 16 -12.50 4.06 22.93
N HIS A 17 -12.35 3.85 21.62
CA HIS A 17 -12.93 4.76 20.65
C HIS A 17 -14.44 4.61 20.82
N ALA A 18 -15.02 5.46 21.66
CA ALA A 18 -16.45 5.74 21.58
C ALA A 18 -16.65 6.33 20.17
N GLY A 19 -17.06 5.48 19.23
CA GLY A 19 -17.51 5.94 17.93
C GLY A 19 -18.60 6.96 18.18
N ALA A 20 -18.42 8.18 17.66
CA ALA A 20 -19.47 9.18 17.72
C ALA A 20 -20.72 8.57 17.08
N VAL A 21 -21.78 8.38 17.87
CA VAL A 21 -23.05 7.88 17.36
C VAL A 21 -23.62 8.98 16.47
N VAL A 22 -23.53 8.79 15.16
CA VAL A 22 -24.15 9.67 14.16
C VAL A 22 -25.66 9.55 14.33
N SER A 23 -26.39 10.66 14.27
CA SER A 23 -27.85 10.61 14.38
C SER A 23 -28.44 9.85 13.19
N GLU A 24 -29.57 9.16 13.40
CA GLU A 24 -30.27 8.43 12.32
C GLU A 24 -30.57 9.33 11.12
N ALA A 25 -30.91 10.60 11.36
CA ALA A 25 -31.18 11.58 10.31
C ALA A 25 -29.93 11.89 9.46
N GLU A 26 -28.75 12.04 10.08
CA GLU A 26 -27.51 12.29 9.34
C GLU A 26 -27.05 11.02 8.62
N GLN A 27 -27.24 9.84 9.23
CA GLN A 27 -26.94 8.58 8.58
C GLN A 27 -27.80 8.38 7.33
N ALA A 28 -29.11 8.59 7.41
CA ALA A 28 -30.01 8.54 6.25
C ALA A 28 -29.63 9.55 5.15
N ARG A 29 -29.15 10.73 5.54
CA ARG A 29 -28.66 11.75 4.60
C ARG A 29 -27.42 11.28 3.87
N LEU A 30 -26.44 10.72 4.57
CA LEU A 30 -25.19 10.20 4.01
C LEU A 30 -25.45 9.00 3.08
N ASP A 31 -26.32 8.08 3.48
CA ASP A 31 -26.71 6.92 2.66
C ASP A 31 -27.38 7.37 1.34
N SER A 32 -28.25 8.38 1.40
CA SER A 32 -28.87 8.97 0.19
C SER A 32 -27.83 9.60 -0.76
N LEU A 33 -26.80 10.26 -0.22
CA LEU A 33 -25.73 10.84 -1.03
C LEU A 33 -24.86 9.75 -1.67
N TYR A 34 -24.55 8.69 -0.91
CA TYR A 34 -23.79 7.55 -1.40
C TYR A 34 -24.49 6.84 -2.56
N GLN A 35 -25.78 6.51 -2.42
CA GLN A 35 -26.56 5.89 -3.49
C GLN A 35 -26.65 6.75 -4.77
N ARG A 36 -26.76 8.07 -4.60
CA ARG A 36 -26.77 9.02 -5.72
C ARG A 36 -25.41 9.03 -6.44
N SER A 37 -24.32 8.94 -5.69
CA SER A 37 -22.96 8.88 -6.27
C SER A 37 -22.72 7.57 -7.04
N LEU A 38 -23.20 6.44 -6.51
CA LEU A 38 -23.15 5.14 -7.20
C LEU A 38 -23.95 5.22 -8.52
N SER A 39 -25.16 5.75 -8.47
CA SER A 39 -26.02 5.93 -9.65
C SER A 39 -25.38 6.84 -10.71
N ALA A 40 -24.64 7.86 -10.28
CA ALA A 40 -23.96 8.80 -11.18
C ALA A 40 -22.64 8.26 -11.77
N SER A 41 -22.09 7.17 -11.21
CA SER A 41 -20.79 6.62 -11.63
C SER A 41 -20.81 5.88 -12.98
N GLY A 42 -21.99 5.67 -13.57
CA GLY A 42 -22.14 5.06 -14.90
C GLY A 42 -21.80 3.57 -14.96
N LEU A 43 -21.54 2.93 -13.81
CA LEU A 43 -21.50 1.48 -13.68
C LEU A 43 -22.93 0.95 -13.95
N SER A 44 -23.06 -0.03 -14.84
CA SER A 44 -24.35 -0.43 -15.42
C SER A 44 -25.38 -0.81 -14.35
N SER A 45 -26.62 -0.36 -14.53
CA SER A 45 -27.75 -0.69 -13.65
C SER A 45 -28.18 -2.16 -13.69
N ASP A 46 -27.60 -2.95 -14.60
CA ASP A 46 -27.87 -4.39 -14.77
C ASP A 46 -26.90 -5.27 -13.96
N SER A 47 -25.88 -4.68 -13.34
CA SER A 47 -24.97 -5.41 -12.46
C SER A 47 -25.26 -5.02 -11.01
N THR A 48 -25.57 -5.99 -10.17
CA THR A 48 -25.54 -5.85 -8.69
C THR A 48 -24.12 -5.60 -8.16
N PHE A 49 -23.16 -5.39 -9.05
CA PHE A 49 -21.75 -5.20 -8.75
C PHE A 49 -21.48 -3.81 -8.18
N VAL A 50 -21.20 -3.76 -6.88
CA VAL A 50 -20.58 -2.62 -6.22
C VAL A 50 -19.07 -2.85 -6.23
N PRO A 51 -18.26 -2.07 -6.98
CA PRO A 51 -16.82 -2.36 -7.10
C PRO A 51 -16.05 -2.22 -5.78
N ILE A 52 -16.45 -1.27 -4.94
CA ILE A 52 -15.93 -1.03 -3.59
C ILE A 52 -17.11 -0.63 -2.73
N GLU A 53 -17.42 -1.43 -1.71
CA GLU A 53 -18.50 -1.16 -0.76
C GLU A 53 -17.91 -0.70 0.58
N ASP A 54 -18.44 0.42 1.11
CA ASP A 54 -18.09 0.93 2.43
C ASP A 54 -19.17 0.54 3.44
N TYR A 55 -18.89 -0.44 4.29
CA TYR A 55 -19.81 -0.95 5.32
C TYR A 55 -19.85 -0.09 6.59
N THR A 56 -19.12 1.03 6.65
CA THR A 56 -19.21 1.94 7.81
C THR A 56 -20.48 2.79 7.75
N ALA A 57 -21.03 3.09 8.94
CA ALA A 57 -22.14 4.01 9.06
C ALA A 57 -21.82 5.35 8.37
N GLY A 58 -22.64 5.75 7.41
CA GLY A 58 -22.45 6.99 6.64
C GLY A 58 -21.36 6.94 5.56
N HIS A 59 -20.79 5.77 5.26
CA HIS A 59 -19.84 5.54 4.17
C HIS A 59 -18.59 6.45 4.24
N LEU A 60 -18.02 6.60 5.44
CA LEU A 60 -16.92 7.54 5.71
C LEU A 60 -15.56 6.85 5.89
N ALA A 61 -15.44 5.53 5.76
CA ALA A 61 -14.19 4.80 6.02
C ALA A 61 -13.03 5.32 5.16
N LEU A 62 -13.33 5.64 3.90
CA LEU A 62 -12.35 6.11 2.93
C LEU A 62 -12.24 7.64 2.83
N SER A 63 -12.97 8.39 3.68
CA SER A 63 -12.97 9.87 3.65
C SER A 63 -11.56 10.46 3.71
N ARG A 64 -10.76 10.04 4.70
CA ARG A 64 -9.36 10.50 4.86
C ARG A 64 -8.48 10.16 3.66
N TYR A 65 -8.72 9.00 3.05
CA TYR A 65 -8.00 8.56 1.86
C TYR A 65 -8.34 9.46 0.65
N TYR A 66 -9.62 9.68 0.39
CA TYR A 66 -10.07 10.56 -0.69
C TYR A 66 -9.62 12.01 -0.49
N THR A 67 -9.75 12.55 0.73
CA THR A 67 -9.22 13.88 1.08
C THR A 67 -7.72 13.98 0.81
N ALA A 68 -6.94 12.95 1.19
CA ALA A 68 -5.50 12.95 0.95
C ALA A 68 -5.14 12.92 -0.54
N LEU A 69 -5.89 12.19 -1.36
CA LEU A 69 -5.70 12.18 -2.82
C LEU A 69 -6.08 13.52 -3.47
N GLN A 70 -7.22 14.08 -3.09
CA GLN A 70 -7.71 15.36 -3.62
C GLN A 70 -6.74 16.52 -3.32
N HIS A 71 -6.15 16.53 -2.11
CA HIS A 71 -5.23 17.58 -1.68
C HIS A 71 -3.75 17.19 -1.77
N ARG A 72 -3.41 16.12 -2.51
CA ARG A 72 -2.05 15.58 -2.62
C ARG A 72 -0.99 16.66 -2.84
N ASN A 73 -1.25 17.60 -3.75
CA ASN A 73 -0.30 18.64 -4.14
C ASN A 73 0.01 19.63 -3.01
N ASN A 74 -0.84 19.68 -1.97
CA ASN A 74 -0.71 20.59 -0.84
C ASN A 74 -0.12 19.90 0.40
N LEU A 75 0.09 18.58 0.36
CA LEU A 75 0.58 17.81 1.52
C LEU A 75 2.09 17.94 1.77
N GLY A 76 2.86 18.40 0.79
CA GLY A 76 4.34 18.39 0.86
C GLY A 76 4.97 16.99 0.97
N ARG A 77 4.18 15.93 0.78
CA ARG A 77 4.59 14.51 0.83
C ARG A 77 3.72 13.66 -0.09
N PRO A 78 4.21 12.50 -0.57
CA PRO A 78 3.38 11.59 -1.34
C PRO A 78 2.29 10.93 -0.47
N VAL A 79 1.16 10.61 -1.09
CA VAL A 79 0.20 9.63 -0.58
C VAL A 79 0.72 8.24 -0.94
N ARG A 80 0.91 7.38 0.05
CA ARG A 80 1.41 6.01 -0.14
C ARG A 80 0.28 5.04 0.20
N ILE A 81 0.02 4.10 -0.71
CA ILE A 81 -0.98 3.05 -0.56
C ILE A 81 -0.24 1.74 -0.44
N VAL A 82 -0.55 0.96 0.58
CA VAL A 82 0.01 -0.38 0.79
C VAL A 82 -1.11 -1.37 0.53
N VAL A 83 -0.84 -2.34 -0.33
CA VAL A 83 -1.72 -3.49 -0.56
C VAL A 83 -1.00 -4.71 0.00
N LEU A 84 -1.62 -5.37 0.97
CA LEU A 84 -1.11 -6.61 1.57
C LEU A 84 -1.97 -7.75 1.06
N GLY A 85 -1.33 -8.83 0.60
CA GLY A 85 -2.03 -9.96 0.02
C GLY A 85 -1.06 -11.09 -0.29
N ASP A 86 -1.48 -11.95 -1.20
CA ASP A 86 -0.76 -13.14 -1.62
C ASP A 86 0.07 -12.91 -2.90
N SER A 87 0.38 -14.01 -3.60
CA SER A 87 1.16 -14.02 -4.83
C SER A 87 0.59 -13.15 -5.95
N PHE A 88 -0.72 -12.87 -5.98
CA PHE A 88 -1.35 -12.02 -6.99
C PHE A 88 -0.95 -10.54 -6.84
N ILE A 89 -0.59 -10.15 -5.62
CA ILE A 89 0.03 -8.85 -5.30
C ILE A 89 1.54 -8.93 -5.51
N GLU A 90 2.18 -10.02 -5.10
CA GLU A 90 3.64 -10.18 -5.17
C GLU A 90 4.17 -10.07 -6.61
N GLY A 91 3.47 -10.70 -7.57
CA GLY A 91 3.76 -10.63 -9.00
C GLY A 91 3.36 -9.31 -9.67
N ASP A 92 2.84 -8.34 -8.92
CA ASP A 92 2.34 -7.04 -9.41
C ASP A 92 1.17 -7.15 -10.41
N ILE A 93 0.43 -8.27 -10.42
CA ILE A 93 -0.66 -8.53 -11.39
C ILE A 93 -1.83 -7.58 -11.14
N PHE A 94 -2.28 -7.47 -9.89
CA PHE A 94 -3.34 -6.54 -9.51
C PHE A 94 -2.82 -5.12 -9.26
N THR A 95 -1.65 -5.00 -8.62
CA THR A 95 -1.14 -3.69 -8.18
C THR A 95 -0.54 -2.85 -9.30
N ALA A 96 -0.03 -3.42 -10.38
CA ALA A 96 0.48 -2.64 -11.52
C ALA A 96 -0.62 -1.79 -12.18
N PRO A 97 -1.75 -2.37 -12.65
CA PRO A 97 -2.81 -1.58 -13.28
C PRO A 97 -3.48 -0.61 -12.31
N LEU A 98 -3.66 -1.00 -11.03
CA LEU A 98 -4.19 -0.10 -10.01
C LEU A 98 -3.28 1.10 -9.80
N ARG A 99 -1.98 0.86 -9.59
CA ARG A 99 -0.98 1.93 -9.40
C ARG A 99 -0.91 2.85 -10.61
N LYS A 100 -0.88 2.29 -11.82
CA LYS A 100 -0.93 3.07 -13.06
C LYS A 100 -2.17 3.96 -13.11
N SER A 101 -3.36 3.42 -12.88
CA SER A 101 -4.61 4.17 -12.95
C SER A 101 -4.65 5.33 -11.93
N LEU A 102 -4.13 5.10 -10.72
CA LEU A 102 -4.04 6.14 -9.69
C LEU A 102 -2.99 7.20 -10.03
N GLN A 103 -1.84 6.81 -10.59
CA GLN A 103 -0.80 7.73 -11.01
C GLN A 103 -1.22 8.57 -12.23
N ASP A 104 -1.92 7.98 -13.19
CA ASP A 104 -2.48 8.68 -14.35
C ASP A 104 -3.51 9.75 -13.90
N LYS A 105 -4.33 9.43 -12.89
CA LYS A 105 -5.40 10.32 -12.40
C LYS A 105 -4.92 11.39 -11.40
N PHE A 106 -4.06 11.02 -10.45
CA PHE A 106 -3.67 11.88 -9.32
C PHE A 106 -2.20 12.29 -9.33
N GLY A 107 -1.42 11.81 -10.31
CA GLY A 107 0.02 12.05 -10.42
C GLY A 107 0.86 11.15 -9.51
N GLY A 108 2.10 10.92 -9.92
CA GLY A 108 3.08 10.07 -9.24
C GLY A 108 3.93 9.32 -10.26
N GLY A 109 5.02 8.68 -9.80
CA GLY A 109 5.96 8.02 -10.72
C GLY A 109 6.78 6.88 -10.14
N GLY A 110 6.56 6.52 -8.88
CA GLY A 110 7.34 5.48 -8.21
C GLY A 110 6.73 4.09 -8.36
N VAL A 111 7.56 3.08 -8.15
CA VAL A 111 7.13 1.66 -8.01
C VAL A 111 6.79 1.27 -6.57
N GLY A 112 7.11 2.15 -5.61
CA GLY A 112 6.79 1.94 -4.20
C GLY A 112 7.83 1.07 -3.50
N TRP A 113 7.36 0.19 -2.62
CA TRP A 113 8.20 -0.73 -1.87
C TRP A 113 8.70 -1.86 -2.77
N MET A 114 10.01 -2.10 -2.79
CA MET A 114 10.62 -3.18 -3.56
C MET A 114 11.52 -4.04 -2.67
N PRO A 115 11.42 -5.38 -2.76
CA PRO A 115 12.31 -6.28 -2.02
C PRO A 115 13.72 -6.28 -2.63
N LEU A 116 14.73 -6.69 -1.86
CA LEU A 116 16.12 -6.77 -2.34
C LEU A 116 16.33 -7.94 -3.30
N SER A 117 15.66 -9.07 -3.05
CA SER A 117 15.52 -10.21 -3.96
C SER A 117 14.09 -10.69 -4.00
N SER A 118 13.65 -11.33 -5.08
CA SER A 118 12.30 -11.86 -5.19
C SER A 118 12.21 -12.92 -6.29
N THR A 119 11.62 -14.07 -5.98
CA THR A 119 11.38 -15.16 -6.95
C THR A 119 10.40 -14.74 -8.04
N THR A 120 9.54 -13.78 -7.76
CA THR A 120 8.54 -13.22 -8.69
C THR A 120 9.01 -12.00 -9.46
N ALA A 121 10.29 -11.59 -9.31
CA ALA A 121 10.83 -10.40 -9.95
C ALA A 121 10.64 -10.38 -11.47
N GLY A 122 10.71 -11.53 -12.13
CA GLY A 122 10.53 -11.66 -13.58
C GLY A 122 9.11 -11.38 -14.08
N TYR A 123 8.09 -11.41 -13.21
CA TYR A 123 6.70 -11.14 -13.59
C TYR A 123 6.36 -9.64 -13.60
N ARG A 124 7.15 -8.81 -12.92
CA ARG A 124 6.88 -7.39 -12.79
C ARG A 124 7.19 -6.67 -14.10
N THR A 125 6.17 -6.06 -14.70
CA THR A 125 6.33 -5.26 -15.94
C THR A 125 6.66 -3.80 -15.67
N SER A 126 6.40 -3.35 -14.45
CA SER A 126 6.50 -1.96 -14.02
C SER A 126 7.90 -1.54 -13.55
N VAL A 127 8.78 -2.51 -13.30
CA VAL A 127 10.17 -2.33 -12.87
C VAL A 127 10.97 -3.56 -13.24
N ARG A 128 12.13 -3.35 -13.86
CA ARG A 128 13.15 -4.40 -14.02
C ARG A 128 13.94 -4.50 -12.72
N HIS A 129 13.90 -5.67 -12.10
CA HIS A 129 14.54 -5.94 -10.81
C HIS A 129 15.60 -7.02 -10.99
N GLU A 130 16.87 -6.64 -10.87
CA GLU A 130 18.02 -7.54 -10.98
C GLU A 130 18.81 -7.56 -9.69
N PHE A 131 19.26 -8.73 -9.25
CA PHE A 131 19.94 -8.87 -7.97
C PHE A 131 20.85 -10.09 -7.95
N SER A 132 21.85 -10.06 -7.07
CA SER A 132 22.71 -11.22 -6.79
C SER A 132 23.29 -11.14 -5.38
N GLY A 133 23.52 -12.31 -4.76
CA GLY A 133 24.16 -12.42 -3.45
C GLY A 133 23.26 -12.11 -2.25
N TRP A 134 21.93 -12.05 -2.42
CA TRP A 134 21.00 -11.84 -1.30
C TRP A 134 20.39 -13.16 -0.84
N THR A 135 20.30 -13.35 0.46
CA THR A 135 19.54 -14.43 1.09
C THR A 135 18.24 -13.87 1.63
N ASP A 136 17.10 -14.39 1.16
CA ASP A 136 15.76 -14.04 1.65
C ASP A 136 15.35 -14.95 2.81
N GLN A 137 14.85 -14.34 3.89
CA GLN A 137 14.21 -15.00 5.01
C GLN A 137 12.74 -14.57 5.04
N SER A 138 11.86 -15.46 4.60
CA SER A 138 10.41 -15.24 4.59
C SER A 138 9.71 -15.86 5.79
N VAL A 139 8.66 -15.21 6.27
CA VAL A 139 7.74 -15.73 7.31
C VAL A 139 7.06 -17.04 6.91
N LEU A 140 6.90 -17.31 5.60
CA LEU A 140 6.27 -18.54 5.10
C LEU A 140 7.19 -19.77 5.19
N GLY A 141 8.50 -19.56 5.32
CA GLY A 141 9.47 -20.64 5.45
C GLY A 141 9.78 -20.94 6.92
N SER A 142 10.97 -20.53 7.35
CA SER A 142 11.51 -20.81 8.68
C SER A 142 11.64 -19.51 9.46
N ALA A 143 10.57 -19.06 10.11
CA ALA A 143 10.60 -17.81 10.88
C ALA A 143 11.49 -17.93 12.13
N LYS A 144 12.79 -17.65 11.96
CA LYS A 144 13.74 -17.48 13.08
C LYS A 144 14.25 -16.04 13.07
N LYS A 145 13.54 -15.20 13.84
CA LYS A 145 13.84 -13.81 14.23
C LYS A 145 13.52 -12.73 13.18
N GLY A 146 12.99 -11.60 13.68
CA GLY A 146 12.80 -10.36 12.94
C GLY A 146 11.72 -10.41 11.88
N GLN A 147 10.48 -10.04 12.24
CA GLN A 147 9.41 -9.87 11.26
C GLN A 147 9.30 -8.39 10.87
N THR A 148 9.44 -8.11 9.58
CA THR A 148 9.09 -6.82 9.00
C THR A 148 7.62 -6.84 8.56
N PHE A 149 7.03 -5.67 8.27
CA PHE A 149 5.66 -5.60 7.79
C PHE A 149 5.45 -6.32 6.42
N SER A 150 6.52 -6.48 5.63
CA SER A 150 6.45 -7.23 4.37
C SER A 150 6.56 -8.74 4.57
N GLY A 151 6.90 -9.22 5.77
CA GLY A 151 7.14 -10.64 6.02
C GLY A 151 8.46 -11.17 5.45
N HIS A 152 9.37 -10.28 5.03
CA HIS A 152 10.68 -10.63 4.47
C HIS A 152 11.81 -9.89 5.19
N TYR A 153 12.94 -10.56 5.34
CA TYR A 153 14.21 -9.97 5.77
C TYR A 153 15.33 -10.50 4.88
N PHE A 154 16.27 -9.64 4.48
CA PHE A 154 17.31 -9.99 3.53
C PHE A 154 18.69 -9.79 4.15
N THR A 155 19.57 -10.77 3.98
CA THR A 155 20.99 -10.66 4.35
C THR A 155 21.86 -10.69 3.11
N GLY A 156 22.75 -9.70 3.00
CA GLY A 156 23.77 -9.64 1.96
C GLY A 156 25.13 -10.09 2.49
N HIS A 157 26.04 -10.37 1.57
CA HIS A 157 27.45 -10.63 1.80
C HIS A 157 28.28 -9.64 0.97
N GLU A 158 29.60 -9.70 1.09
CA GLU A 158 30.48 -8.91 0.24
C GLU A 158 30.19 -9.19 -1.24
N GLY A 159 29.97 -8.13 -2.02
CA GLY A 159 29.61 -8.22 -3.44
C GLY A 159 28.12 -8.37 -3.76
N SER A 160 27.23 -8.41 -2.75
CA SER A 160 25.78 -8.37 -3.00
C SER A 160 25.37 -7.09 -3.72
N ARG A 161 24.51 -7.22 -4.74
CA ARG A 161 24.01 -6.07 -5.52
C ARG A 161 22.52 -6.22 -5.81
N VAL A 162 21.87 -5.08 -5.97
CA VAL A 162 20.50 -4.98 -6.48
C VAL A 162 20.38 -3.76 -7.38
N SER A 163 19.61 -3.88 -8.44
CA SER A 163 19.30 -2.82 -9.39
C SER A 163 17.81 -2.81 -9.68
N TYR A 164 17.25 -1.60 -9.71
CA TYR A 164 15.86 -1.34 -10.09
C TYR A 164 15.86 -0.34 -11.22
N SER A 165 15.34 -0.74 -12.38
CA SER A 165 15.25 0.11 -13.56
C SER A 165 13.81 0.25 -14.01
N LEU A 166 13.35 1.49 -14.14
CA LEU A 166 12.01 1.75 -14.64
C LEU A 166 11.93 1.54 -16.17
N PRO A 167 10.78 1.13 -16.71
CA PRO A 167 10.53 1.10 -18.15
C PRO A 167 10.78 2.47 -18.79
N ARG A 168 11.13 2.49 -20.08
CA ARG A 168 11.27 3.73 -20.84
C ARG A 168 9.97 4.53 -20.80
N GLY A 169 10.09 5.85 -20.68
CA GLY A 169 8.93 6.75 -20.58
C GLY A 169 8.26 6.79 -19.22
N SER A 170 8.78 6.06 -18.21
CA SER A 170 8.31 6.19 -16.84
C SER A 170 8.62 7.59 -16.29
N HIS A 171 7.74 8.08 -15.41
CA HIS A 171 8.00 9.29 -14.66
C HIS A 171 9.22 9.12 -13.74
N ASN A 172 10.01 10.18 -13.60
CA ASN A 172 11.10 10.21 -12.64
C ASN A 172 10.56 10.13 -11.20
N PHE A 173 11.37 9.60 -10.30
CA PHE A 173 11.16 9.68 -8.87
C PHE A 173 12.39 10.30 -8.20
N ASP A 174 12.14 11.12 -7.19
CA ASP A 174 13.19 11.98 -6.62
C ASP A 174 13.72 11.43 -5.28
N ARG A 175 13.25 10.24 -4.88
CA ARG A 175 13.58 9.65 -3.58
C ARG A 175 13.61 8.13 -3.62
N ALA A 176 14.75 7.58 -3.21
CA ALA A 176 14.89 6.18 -2.80
C ALA A 176 15.15 6.12 -1.28
N VAL A 177 14.55 5.15 -0.59
CA VAL A 177 14.77 4.92 0.85
C VAL A 177 15.08 3.45 1.06
N LEU A 178 16.21 3.17 1.70
CA LEU A 178 16.62 1.83 2.07
C LEU A 178 16.44 1.64 3.59
N TYR A 179 15.71 0.60 3.97
CA TYR A 179 15.55 0.21 5.37
C TYR A 179 16.51 -0.95 5.65
N TYR A 180 17.40 -0.78 6.62
CA TYR A 180 18.40 -1.78 6.98
C TYR A 180 18.72 -1.74 8.48
N MET A 181 19.30 -2.82 8.98
CA MET A 181 19.86 -2.91 10.32
C MET A 181 21.37 -3.16 10.17
N ALA A 182 22.18 -2.34 10.84
CA ALA A 182 23.64 -2.42 10.83
C ALA A 182 24.15 -3.35 11.94
#